data_AF-A0A0S4XQI0-F1
#
_entry.id   AF-A0A0S4XQI0-F1
#
_cell.length_a   1.000
_cell.length_b   1.000
_cell.length_c   1.000
_cell.angle_alpha   90.00
_cell.angle_beta   90.00
_cell.angle_gamma   90.00
#
_symmetry.space_group_name_H-M   'P 1'
#
loop_
_entity.id
_entity.type
_entity.pdbx_description
1 polymer ?
#
loop_
_entity_poly.entity_id
_entity_poly.type
_entity_poly.pdbx_seq_one_letter_code
_entity_poly.pdbx_strand_id
1 'polypeptide(L)'
;MKYKYRIMYIEYKGGGIIGPAHIGLVRFSKSGKSIHYDGKTFETLSGNGYKANYFDVETGEHYWISGCRKDGMDALYNTDVSIDEDVLEEYWCEIRNQPENKNISKLRAKGKY
;
A
#
# COMPACT_ATOMS: atom_id res chain seq x y z
N MET A 1 -23.67 -3.05 9.46
CA MET A 1 -22.22 -2.85 9.67
C MET A 1 -21.60 -2.32 8.38
N LYS A 2 -20.90 -1.18 8.44
CA LYS A 2 -20.23 -0.57 7.27
C LYS A 2 -18.89 -1.25 7.01
N TYR A 3 -18.50 -1.36 5.74
CA TYR A 3 -17.13 -1.75 5.37
C TYR A 3 -16.13 -0.68 5.87
N LYS A 4 -14.92 -1.12 6.20
CA LYS A 4 -13.82 -0.23 6.60
C LYS A 4 -12.96 0.08 5.38
N TYR A 5 -12.70 1.36 5.15
CA TYR A 5 -11.79 1.85 4.12
C TYR A 5 -10.54 2.46 4.76
N ARG A 6 -9.39 2.39 4.08
CA ARG A 6 -8.14 3.01 4.55
C ARG A 6 -7.19 3.27 3.38
N ILE A 7 -6.49 4.39 3.41
CA ILE A 7 -5.35 4.65 2.54
C ILE A 7 -4.17 3.79 3.00
N MET A 8 -3.64 2.95 2.10
CA MET A 8 -2.59 1.98 2.41
C MET A 8 -1.47 2.06 1.37
N TYR A 9 -0.27 1.71 1.82
CA TYR A 9 0.88 1.42 0.97
C TYR A 9 0.80 -0.02 0.49
N ILE A 10 0.97 -0.24 -0.81
CA ILE A 10 0.75 -1.52 -1.51
C ILE A 10 1.95 -1.73 -2.44
N GLU A 11 2.84 -2.66 -2.13
CA GLU A 11 4.05 -2.94 -2.91
C GLU A 11 4.02 -4.34 -3.49
N TYR A 12 4.24 -4.45 -4.79
CA TYR A 12 4.35 -5.72 -5.49
C TYR A 12 5.68 -6.41 -5.17
N LYS A 13 5.64 -7.71 -4.87
CA LYS A 13 6.80 -8.55 -4.53
C LYS A 13 6.96 -9.76 -5.44
N GLY A 14 6.14 -9.92 -6.48
CA GLY A 14 6.26 -11.05 -7.40
C GLY A 14 7.57 -11.07 -8.19
N GLY A 15 8.15 -9.90 -8.48
CA GLY A 15 9.45 -9.75 -9.14
C GLY A 15 10.69 -9.81 -8.23
N GLY A 16 10.52 -10.02 -6.91
CA GLY A 16 11.62 -10.06 -5.95
C GLY A 16 11.36 -9.23 -4.69
N ILE A 17 12.45 -8.74 -4.08
CA ILE A 17 12.39 -8.08 -2.77
C ILE A 17 11.94 -6.61 -2.87
N ILE A 18 12.12 -5.99 -4.05
CA ILE A 18 11.80 -4.58 -4.33
C ILE A 18 10.90 -4.59 -5.56
N GLY A 19 9.80 -3.83 -5.51
CA GLY A 19 8.92 -3.71 -6.65
C GLY A 19 8.17 -2.38 -6.66
N PRO A 20 7.39 -2.12 -7.73
CA PRO A 20 6.55 -0.94 -7.81
C PRO A 20 5.57 -0.91 -6.65
N ALA A 21 5.32 0.31 -6.15
CA ALA A 21 4.42 0.52 -5.04
C ALA A 21 3.37 1.61 -5.35
N HIS A 22 2.22 1.44 -4.70
CA HIS A 22 1.07 2.32 -4.81
C HIS A 22 0.62 2.76 -3.42
N ILE A 23 0.07 3.96 -3.34
CA ILE A 23 -0.71 4.43 -2.21
C ILE A 23 -2.14 4.62 -2.70
N GLY A 24 -3.06 3.85 -2.13
CA GLY A 24 -4.43 3.78 -2.61
C GLY A 24 -5.45 3.48 -1.53
N LEU A 25 -6.73 3.79 -1.82
CA LEU A 25 -7.84 3.50 -0.93
C LEU A 25 -8.22 2.03 -1.00
N VAL A 26 -8.08 1.31 0.10
CA VAL A 26 -8.45 -0.11 0.17
C VAL A 26 -9.72 -0.32 0.96
N ARG A 27 -10.48 -1.36 0.59
CA ARG A 27 -11.64 -1.85 1.35
C ARG A 27 -11.30 -3.15 2.07
N PHE A 28 -11.46 -3.19 3.39
CA PHE A 28 -11.33 -4.43 4.15
C PHE A 28 -12.59 -5.30 4.04
N SER A 29 -12.38 -6.61 4.03
CA SER A 29 -13.46 -7.58 4.27
C SER A 29 -13.97 -7.46 5.71
N LYS A 30 -15.16 -8.01 5.99
CA LYS A 30 -15.76 -7.94 7.34
C LYS A 30 -14.88 -8.58 8.42
N SER A 31 -14.14 -9.63 8.07
CA SER A 31 -13.20 -10.31 8.97
C SER A 31 -11.83 -9.63 9.06
N GLY A 32 -11.56 -8.64 8.19
CA GLY A 32 -10.25 -8.00 8.07
C GLY A 32 -9.15 -8.88 7.44
N LYS A 33 -9.48 -10.11 7.03
CA LYS A 33 -8.52 -11.06 6.43
C LYS A 33 -8.22 -10.80 4.96
N SER A 34 -9.07 -10.03 4.28
CA SER A 34 -8.92 -9.72 2.87
C SER A 34 -9.01 -8.22 2.63
N ILE A 35 -8.29 -7.76 1.62
CA ILE A 35 -8.24 -6.38 1.16
C ILE A 35 -8.70 -6.36 -0.30
N HIS A 36 -9.51 -5.38 -0.67
CA HIS A 36 -9.91 -5.14 -2.05
C HIS A 36 -9.41 -3.77 -2.51
N TYR A 37 -8.72 -3.74 -3.64
CA TYR A 37 -8.10 -2.56 -4.20
C TYR A 37 -7.89 -2.74 -5.71
N ASP A 38 -8.23 -1.73 -6.51
CA ASP A 38 -8.06 -1.73 -7.97
C ASP A 38 -8.55 -3.00 -8.69
N GLY A 39 -9.78 -3.43 -8.36
CA GLY A 39 -10.38 -4.66 -8.89
C GLY A 39 -9.78 -5.96 -8.34
N LYS A 40 -8.65 -5.92 -7.63
CA LYS A 40 -7.97 -7.08 -7.04
C LYS A 40 -8.48 -7.41 -5.65
N THR A 41 -8.34 -8.68 -5.29
CA THR A 41 -8.57 -9.18 -3.94
C THR A 41 -7.30 -9.80 -3.40
N PHE A 42 -6.87 -9.32 -2.24
CA PHE A 42 -5.67 -9.79 -1.56
C PHE A 42 -6.06 -10.52 -0.28
N GLU A 43 -5.44 -11.67 -0.03
CA GLU A 43 -5.59 -12.42 1.21
C GLU A 43 -4.31 -12.45 2.02
N THR A 44 -4.45 -12.43 3.34
CA THR A 44 -3.31 -12.42 4.25
C THR A 44 -2.54 -13.74 4.18
N LEU A 45 -1.21 -13.64 4.06
CA LEU A 45 -0.30 -14.78 4.20
C LEU A 45 -0.21 -15.29 5.64
N SER A 46 -0.91 -14.66 6.59
CA SER A 46 -0.98 -15.05 8.00
C SER A 46 0.39 -15.24 8.66
N GLY A 47 1.37 -14.44 8.26
CA GLY A 47 2.75 -14.49 8.77
C GLY A 47 3.68 -15.49 8.07
N ASN A 48 3.19 -16.26 7.11
CA ASN A 48 3.99 -17.25 6.38
C ASN A 48 4.74 -16.67 5.16
N GLY A 49 4.63 -15.37 4.91
CA GLY A 49 5.28 -14.70 3.79
C GLY A 49 6.73 -14.30 4.07
N TYR A 50 7.58 -14.35 3.04
CA TYR A 50 8.94 -13.81 3.10
C TYR A 50 8.97 -12.40 2.50
N LYS A 51 9.15 -11.37 3.34
CA LYS A 51 9.11 -9.95 2.94
C LYS A 51 7.84 -9.54 2.18
N ALA A 52 6.76 -10.29 2.40
CA ALA A 52 5.42 -10.10 1.88
C ALA A 52 4.43 -10.52 2.97
N ASN A 53 3.22 -9.96 2.96
CA ASN A 53 2.18 -10.27 3.95
C ASN A 53 0.80 -10.53 3.32
N TYR A 54 0.64 -10.29 2.02
CA TYR A 54 -0.55 -10.65 1.26
C TYR A 54 -0.18 -11.34 -0.06
N PHE A 55 -1.15 -12.02 -0.67
CA PHE A 55 -1.09 -12.46 -2.05
C PHE A 55 -2.36 -12.06 -2.80
N ASP A 56 -2.25 -11.79 -4.10
CA ASP A 56 -3.40 -11.63 -4.99
C ASP A 56 -4.05 -13.00 -5.22
N VAL A 57 -5.35 -13.12 -4.94
CA VAL A 57 -6.09 -14.38 -5.05
C VAL A 57 -6.14 -14.90 -6.49
N GLU A 58 -6.10 -14.02 -7.48
CA GLU A 58 -6.20 -14.42 -8.89
C GLU A 58 -4.86 -14.93 -9.44
N THR A 59 -3.76 -14.24 -9.11
CA THR A 59 -2.44 -14.53 -9.71
C THR A 59 -1.51 -15.32 -8.80
N GLY A 60 -1.80 -15.38 -7.49
CA GLY A 60 -0.90 -15.93 -6.47
C GLY A 60 0.33 -15.06 -6.20
N GLU A 61 0.43 -13.88 -6.82
CA GLU A 61 1.58 -13.00 -6.65
C GLU A 61 1.60 -12.37 -5.26
N HIS A 62 2.79 -12.17 -4.72
CA HIS A 62 2.98 -11.68 -3.36
C HIS A 62 3.05 -10.16 -3.31
N TYR A 63 2.56 -9.61 -2.21
CA TYR A 63 2.50 -8.18 -1.94
C TYR A 63 2.89 -7.87 -0.50
N TRP A 64 3.43 -6.67 -0.31
CA TRP A 64 3.52 -6.03 1.00
C TRP A 64 2.47 -4.92 1.09
N ILE A 65 1.50 -5.08 2.00
CA ILE A 65 0.42 -4.09 2.21
C ILE A 65 0.43 -3.64 3.67
N SER A 66 0.61 -2.35 3.90
CA SER A 66 0.68 -1.75 5.24
C SER A 66 0.06 -0.36 5.28
N GLY A 67 -0.26 0.12 6.48
CA GLY A 67 -0.71 1.50 6.63
C GLY A 67 0.41 2.48 6.30
N CYS A 68 0.05 3.59 5.66
CA CYS A 68 0.99 4.68 5.38
C CYS A 68 1.50 5.31 6.68
N ARG A 69 2.79 5.63 6.72
CA ARG A 69 3.48 6.25 7.85
C ARG A 69 3.58 7.76 7.65
N LYS A 70 3.51 8.50 8.76
CA LYS A 70 3.68 9.97 8.75
C LYS A 70 5.08 10.39 8.30
N ASP A 71 6.11 9.60 8.67
CA ASP A 71 7.50 9.86 8.32
C ASP A 71 7.89 9.42 6.89
N GLY A 72 6.99 8.73 6.19
CA GLY A 72 7.22 8.26 4.82
C GLY A 72 8.19 7.08 4.67
N MET A 73 8.59 6.43 5.76
CA MET A 73 9.43 5.23 5.72
C MET A 73 8.58 3.97 5.45
N ASP A 74 7.70 4.04 4.45
CA ASP A 74 6.75 2.98 4.10
C ASP A 74 7.44 1.76 3.49
N ALA A 75 8.48 2.01 2.69
CA ALA A 75 9.20 1.00 1.94
C ALA A 75 10.35 0.38 2.77
N LEU A 76 10.63 -0.91 2.54
CA LEU A 76 11.80 -1.57 3.13
C LEU A 76 13.11 -1.16 2.44
N TYR A 77 13.07 -1.02 1.11
CA TYR A 77 14.15 -0.57 0.24
C TYR A 77 13.67 0.60 -0.60
N ASN A 78 14.59 1.38 -1.17
CA ASN A 78 14.22 2.49 -2.06
C ASN A 78 13.39 1.99 -3.26
N THR A 79 12.21 2.56 -3.45
CA THR A 79 11.34 2.23 -4.59
C THR A 79 10.53 3.45 -5.05
N ASP A 80 10.04 3.37 -6.28
CA ASP A 80 9.12 4.37 -6.82
C ASP A 80 7.70 4.07 -6.37
N VAL A 81 7.02 5.11 -5.89
CA VAL A 81 5.65 5.05 -5.38
C VAL A 81 4.77 5.98 -6.20
N SER A 82 3.65 5.44 -6.69
CA SER A 82 2.56 6.25 -7.25
C SER A 82 1.45 6.41 -6.21
N ILE A 83 0.81 7.57 -6.17
CA ILE A 83 -0.34 7.85 -5.30
C ILE A 83 -1.56 7.99 -6.18
N ASP A 84 -2.63 7.28 -5.86
CA ASP A 84 -3.87 7.35 -6.62
C ASP A 84 -4.52 8.73 -6.47
N GLU A 85 -5.13 9.22 -7.54
CA GLU A 85 -5.65 10.59 -7.62
C GLU A 85 -6.75 10.86 -6.57
N ASP A 86 -7.55 9.85 -6.25
CA ASP A 86 -8.67 9.93 -5.31
C ASP A 86 -8.24 10.04 -3.85
N VAL A 87 -7.00 9.66 -3.53
CA VAL A 87 -6.43 9.74 -2.17
C VAL A 87 -5.31 10.77 -2.04
N LEU A 88 -4.94 11.42 -3.14
CA LEU A 88 -3.75 12.27 -3.22
C LEU A 88 -3.74 13.38 -2.15
N GLU A 89 -4.83 14.14 -2.05
CA GLU A 89 -4.93 15.24 -1.09
C GLU A 89 -4.98 14.73 0.36
N GLU A 90 -5.78 13.69 0.65
CA GLU A 90 -5.89 13.13 2.00
C GLU A 90 -4.56 12.52 2.46
N TYR A 91 -3.82 11.83 1.58
CA TYR A 91 -2.50 11.30 1.87
C TYR A 91 -1.53 12.41 2.30
N TRP A 92 -1.44 13.49 1.51
CA TRP A 92 -0.50 14.57 1.80
C TRP A 92 -0.90 15.41 3.01
N CYS A 93 -2.18 15.77 3.12
CA CYS A 93 -2.67 16.64 4.18
C CYS A 93 -2.80 15.91 5.52
N GLU A 94 -3.45 14.74 5.55
CA GLU A 94 -3.86 14.09 6.80
C GLU A 94 -2.86 13.05 7.29
N ILE A 95 -2.20 12.34 6.37
CA ILE A 95 -1.23 11.30 6.74
C ILE A 95 0.18 11.89 6.85
N ARG A 96 0.64 12.59 5.82
CA ARG A 96 2.01 13.15 5.78
C ARG A 96 2.14 14.49 6.48
N ASN A 97 1.04 15.22 6.69
CA ASN A 97 1.04 16.58 7.21
C ASN A 97 1.97 17.51 6.40
N GLN A 98 1.91 17.36 5.08
CA GLN A 98 2.68 18.10 4.07
C GLN A 98 1.74 18.60 2.96
N PRO A 99 0.81 19.51 3.28
CA PRO A 99 -0.20 20.00 2.33
C PRO A 99 0.41 20.68 1.09
N GLU A 100 1.65 21.16 1.16
CA GLU A 100 2.41 21.71 0.04
C GLU A 100 2.63 20.69 -1.09
N ASN A 101 2.57 19.39 -0.77
CA ASN A 101 2.82 18.30 -1.72
C ASN A 101 1.55 17.74 -2.35
N LYS A 102 0.36 18.31 -2.09
CA LYS A 102 -0.94 17.75 -2.51
C LYS A 102 -1.14 17.54 -4.03
N ASN A 103 -0.22 18.02 -4.87
CA ASN A 103 -0.23 17.81 -6.32
C ASN A 103 0.85 16.82 -6.80
N ILE A 104 1.61 16.20 -5.89
CA ILE A 104 2.70 15.27 -6.20
C ILE A 104 2.17 13.84 -6.17
N SER A 105 1.88 13.26 -7.34
CA SER A 105 1.36 11.89 -7.47
C SER A 105 2.43 10.79 -7.57
N LYS A 106 3.72 11.17 -7.66
CA LYS A 106 4.85 10.23 -7.72
C LYS A 106 5.96 10.67 -6.79
N LEU A 107 6.49 9.74 -6.02
CA LEU A 107 7.61 9.98 -5.12
C LEU A 107 8.58 8.80 -5.10
N ARG A 108 9.81 9.07 -4.69
CA ARG A 108 10.80 8.03 -4.38
C ARG A 108 10.77 7.77 -2.88
N ALA A 109 10.24 6.62 -2.47
CA ALA A 109 10.24 6.24 -1.06
C ALA A 109 11.66 5.85 -0.63
N LYS A 110 12.06 6.32 0.57
CA LYS A 110 13.33 5.92 1.18
C LYS A 110 13.11 4.66 2.01
N GLY A 111 13.90 3.64 1.72
CA GLY A 111 13.96 2.40 2.48
C GLY A 111 14.87 2.49 3.69
N LYS A 112 14.84 1.44 4.50
CA LYS A 112 15.77 1.24 5.61
C LYS A 112 17.19 0.89 5.15
N TYR A 113 17.33 0.30 3.96
CA TYR A 113 18.57 -0.22 3.40
C TYR A 113 18.86 0.38 2.03
#